data_AF-A0A7X6THY5-F1
#
_entry.id   AF-A0A7X6THY5-F1
#
_cell.length_a   1.000
_cell.length_b   1.000
_cell.length_c   1.000
_cell.angle_alpha   90.00
_cell.angle_beta   90.00
_cell.angle_gamma   90.00
#
_symmetry.space_group_name_H-M   'P 1'
#
loop_
_entity.id
_entity.type
_entity.pdbx_description
1 polymer ?
#
loop_
_entity_poly.entity_id
_entity_poly.type
_entity_poly.pdbx_seq_one_letter_code
_entity_poly.pdbx_strand_id
1 'polypeptide(L)' 'MPVLNLYNCLTTYLIIGALLFSFGVYGLLVRRTVIGMLISAEFVLAAASTNLMAFSRFVAPDPAT' A
#
# COMPACT_ATOMS: atom_id res chain seq x y z
N MET A 1 -18.04 -6.11 -17.98
CA MET A 1 -17.72 -5.48 -16.67
C MET A 1 -16.20 -5.48 -16.47
N PRO A 2 -15.42 -4.65 -17.19
CA PRO A 2 -13.95 -4.71 -17.18
C PRO A 2 -13.33 -4.39 -15.82
N VAL A 3 -14.03 -3.62 -14.98
CA VAL A 3 -13.61 -3.24 -13.63
C VAL A 3 -13.41 -4.45 -12.72
N LEU A 4 -14.17 -5.55 -12.96
CA LEU A 4 -13.99 -6.79 -12.21
C LEU A 4 -12.67 -7.50 -12.54
N ASN A 5 -12.01 -7.21 -13.67
CA ASN A 5 -10.73 -7.89 -13.94
C ASN A 5 -9.58 -7.28 -13.10
N LEU A 6 -9.64 -5.98 -12.80
CA LEU A 6 -8.59 -5.27 -12.07
C LEU A 6 -8.47 -5.69 -10.59
N TYR A 7 -9.54 -6.19 -9.96
CA TYR A 7 -9.49 -6.62 -8.55
C TYR A 7 -8.67 -7.90 -8.35
N ASN A 8 -8.49 -8.71 -9.39
CA ASN A 8 -7.79 -10.01 -9.27
C ASN A 8 -6.34 -9.93 -9.77
N CYS A 9 -5.78 -8.72 -9.86
CA CYS A 9 -4.41 -8.48 -10.30
C CYS A 9 -3.57 -7.93 -9.15
N LEU A 10 -2.51 -8.65 -8.78
CA LEU A 10 -1.52 -8.22 -7.79
C LEU A 10 -0.94 -6.84 -8.14
N THR A 11 -0.65 -6.59 -9.42
CA THR A 11 -0.08 -5.33 -9.91
C THR A 11 -0.93 -4.11 -9.54
N THR A 12 -2.26 -4.24 -9.56
CA THR A 12 -3.17 -3.14 -9.20
C THR A 12 -2.95 -2.70 -7.75
N TYR A 13 -2.84 -3.66 -6.83
CA TYR A 13 -2.60 -3.38 -5.41
C TYR A 13 -1.21 -2.82 -5.16
N LEU A 14 -0.18 -3.31 -5.87
CA LEU A 14 1.18 -2.77 -5.78
C LEU A 14 1.26 -1.32 -6.25
N ILE A 15 0.56 -0.96 -7.33
CA ILE A 15 0.52 0.42 -7.83
C ILE A 15 -0.16 1.34 -6.79
N ILE A 16 -1.27 0.90 -6.19
CA ILE A 16 -1.96 1.65 -5.14
C ILE A 16 -1.06 1.83 -3.91
N GLY A 17 -0.39 0.75 -3.47
CA GLY A 17 0.56 0.81 -2.35
C GLY A 17 1.75 1.73 -2.64
N ALA A 18 2.32 1.68 -3.85
CA ALA A 18 3.40 2.57 -4.27
C ALA A 18 2.97 4.04 -4.28
N LEU A 19 1.75 4.35 -4.75
CA LEU A 19 1.19 5.70 -4.71
C LEU A 19 1.03 6.18 -3.26
N LEU A 20 0.39 5.40 -2.39
CA LEU A 20 0.25 5.77 -0.97
C LEU A 20 1.61 5.96 -0.29
N PHE A 21 2.58 5.08 -0.57
CA PHE A 21 3.93 5.20 -0.02
C PHE A 21 4.61 6.49 -0.46
N SER A 22 4.51 6.84 -1.76
CA SER A 22 5.08 8.08 -2.29
C SER A 22 4.47 9.33 -1.66
N PHE A 23 3.15 9.34 -1.41
CA PHE A 23 2.48 10.43 -0.70
C PHE A 23 2.88 10.50 0.78
N GLY A 24 3.03 9.36 1.44
CA GLY A 24 3.51 9.30 2.81
C GLY A 24 4.94 9.84 2.95
N VAL A 25 5.85 9.44 2.07
CA VAL A 25 7.24 9.95 2.04
C VAL A 25 7.26 11.45 1.72
N TYR A 26 6.48 11.89 0.73
CA TYR A 26 6.38 13.31 0.40
C TYR A 26 5.85 14.14 1.60
N GLY A 27 4.81 13.66 2.28
CA GLY A 27 4.26 14.29 3.46
C GLY A 27 5.27 14.39 4.61
N LEU A 28 6.09 13.35 4.76
CA LEU A 28 7.14 13.29 5.78
C LEU A 28 8.24 14.35 5.54
N LEU A 29 8.58 14.61 4.28
CA LEU A 29 9.60 15.61 3.90
C LEU A 29 9.09 17.06 3.93
N VAL A 30 7.81 17.29 3.59
CA VAL A 30 7.25 18.65 3.46
C VAL A 30 6.76 19.22 4.79
N ARG A 31 6.30 18.37 5.71
CA ARG A 31 5.72 18.84 6.99
C ARG A 31 6.82 19.20 7.98
N ARG A 32 6.78 20.44 8.49
CA ARG A 32 7.70 20.90 9.57
C ARG A 32 7.19 20.60 10.99
N THR A 33 5.97 20.09 11.14
CA THR A 33 5.38 19.77 12.45
C THR A 33 5.47 18.27 12.73
N VAL A 34 5.75 17.91 13.99
CA VAL A 34 5.83 16.51 14.43
C VAL A 34 4.51 15.77 14.16
N ILE A 35 3.37 16.42 14.43
CA ILE A 35 2.04 15.84 14.16
C ILE A 35 1.85 15.58 12.66
N GLY A 36 2.27 16.50 11.80
CA GLY A 36 2.21 16.30 10.35
C GLY A 36 3.12 15.17 9.87
N MET A 37 4.28 15.01 10.51
CA MET A 37 5.21 13.91 10.24
C MET A 37 4.62 12.56 10.69
N LEU A 38 3.98 12.51 11.87
CA LEU A 38 3.30 11.31 12.38
C LEU A 38 2.14 10.86 11.47
N ILE A 39 1.30 11.79 11.01
CA ILE A 39 0.23 11.47 10.05
C ILE A 39 0.81 10.93 8.74
N SER A 40 1.93 11.48 8.28
CA SER A 40 2.59 10.99 7.07
C SER A 40 3.19 9.60 7.28
N ALA A 41 3.75 9.33 8.47
CA ALA A 41 4.26 8.02 8.85
C ALA A 41 3.15 6.95 8.95
N GLU A 42 1.97 7.30 9.48
CA GLU A 42 0.77 6.44 9.44
C GLU A 42 0.41 6.06 7.99
N PHE A 43 0.51 7.02 7.07
CA PHE A 43 0.27 6.80 5.65
C PHE A 43 1.30 5.85 5.01
N VAL A 44 2.57 5.95 5.40
CA VAL A 44 3.64 5.03 4.99
C VAL A 44 3.39 3.62 5.54
N LEU A 45 2.98 3.49 6.80
CA LEU A 45 2.65 2.20 7.42
C LEU A 45 1.42 1.56 6.77
N ALA A 46 0.40 2.36 6.43
CA ALA A 46 -0.79 1.90 5.69
C ALA A 46 -0.45 1.40 4.27
N ALA A 47 0.49 2.06 3.59
CA ALA A 47 0.99 1.61 2.30
C ALA A 47 1.73 0.26 2.40
N ALA A 48 2.60 0.12 3.40
CA ALA A 48 3.36 -1.10 3.65
C ALA A 48 2.45 -2.28 4.01
N SER A 49 1.45 -2.06 4.87
CA SER A 49 0.47 -3.09 5.23
C SER A 49 -0.39 -3.53 4.04
N THR A 50 -0.77 -2.60 3.16
CA THR A 50 -1.48 -2.92 1.91
C THR A 50 -0.64 -3.79 0.99
N ASN A 51 0.65 -3.47 0.79
CA ASN A 51 1.55 -4.30 -0.01
C ASN A 51 1.73 -5.69 0.59
N LEU A 52 1.93 -5.78 1.91
CA LEU A 52 2.02 -7.07 2.61
C LEU A 52 0.73 -7.89 2.44
N MET A 53 -0.43 -7.29 2.62
CA MET A 53 -1.72 -7.98 2.44
C MET A 53 -1.92 -8.46 1.00
N ALA A 54 -1.49 -7.67 0.01
CA ALA A 54 -1.53 -8.08 -1.39
C ALA A 54 -0.62 -9.30 -1.63
N PHE A 55 0.61 -9.31 -1.12
CA PHE A 55 1.49 -10.47 -1.23
C PHE A 55 0.91 -11.69 -0.50
N SER A 56 0.37 -11.52 0.71
CA SER A 56 -0.30 -12.60 1.44
C SER A 56 -1.56 -13.14 0.74
N ARG A 57 -2.19 -12.36 -0.14
CA ARG A 57 -3.36 -12.80 -0.91
C ARG A 57 -2.97 -13.56 -2.18
N PHE A 58 -2.00 -13.05 -2.93
CA PHE A 58 -1.67 -13.53 -4.28
C PHE A 58 -0.44 -14.44 -4.35
N VAL A 59 0.42 -14.40 -3.33
CA VAL A 59 1.69 -15.17 -3.27
C VAL A 59 1.65 -16.21 -2.15
N ALA A 60 0.65 -16.16 -1.25
CA ALA A 60 0.50 -17.20 -0.24
C ALA A 60 0.32 -18.58 -0.90
N PRO A 61 1.17 -19.56 -0.57
CA PRO A 61 0.98 -20.94 -0.98
C PRO A 61 -0.36 -21.46 -0.49
N ASP A 62 -1.04 -22.20 -1.35
CA ASP A 62 -2.26 -22.91 -0.99
C ASP A 62 -1.92 -23.89 0.16
N PRO A 63 -2.52 -23.76 1.36
CA PRO A 63 -2.18 -24.58 2.53
C PRO A 63 -2.57 -26.07 2.39
N ALA A 64 -3.01 -26.49 1.19
CA ALA A 64 -3.51 -27.82 0.89
C ALA A 64 -2.64 -28.63 -0.10
N THR A 65 -1.43 -28.17 -0.45
CA THR A 65 -0.41 -28.98 -1.15
C THR A 65 0.83 -29.14 -0.28
#